data_AF-A0A6P4Z4L2-F1
#
_entry.id   AF-A0A6P4Z4L2-F1
#
_cell.length_a   1.000
_cell.length_b   1.000
_cell.length_c   1.000
_cell.angle_alpha   90.00
_cell.angle_beta   90.00
_cell.angle_gamma   90.00
#
_symmetry.space_group_name_H-M   'P 1'
#
loop_
_entity.id
_entity.type
_entity.pdbx_description
1 polymer ?
#
loop_
_entity_poly.entity_id
_entity_poly.type
_entity_poly.pdbx_seq_one_letter_code
_entity_poly.pdbx_strand_id
1 'polypeptide(L)'
;MAQANMPGVSPQGSVSSVGSAHHSSSGDSWDDQRSSNHQSDRCITDQSSSEEMEPSPPSPPPPPRVYKPCFVCSDKSSGYHYGVASCEGCKGFFRRSIQKNMQYVCHRDKNCVINKVTRNRCQFCRLKKCFDVGMSKESVRNDRNKKRKDKTQSLEKHTLSYTWTPEIQTIITTVREAHMATLPDMGKLPKYKVKNAAEQRGPTDIELWQHFSDLCTETIIKIVQFAKKVPGFTTFGTADQITLLKAACLDILILRLATRLDKESDTVTFINGMMLSRTQMHNAGFGPLTDGVFTFAEGMQKLLFDETEIGLMCSICLVCGDRQGLEDIQRAENLQEPLLEALKAYSRRRIPDDPQRFPKMIMKITDLRSISSKGAERVITLKMELSSPMPPLIAEIWEKQNEALS
;
A
#
# COMPACT_ATOMS: atom_id res chain seq x y z
N MET A 1 2.94 -47.72 -48.74
CA MET A 1 3.14 -47.84 -50.20
C MET A 1 3.08 -46.44 -50.80
N ALA A 2 4.07 -46.09 -51.64
CA ALA A 2 4.33 -44.80 -52.33
C ALA A 2 4.59 -43.59 -51.39
N GLN A 3 5.80 -43.08 -51.12
CA GLN A 3 7.09 -42.96 -51.82
C GLN A 3 7.18 -41.88 -52.91
N ALA A 4 8.24 -41.08 -52.80
CA ALA A 4 8.84 -40.10 -53.73
C ALA A 4 8.23 -38.67 -53.74
N ASN A 5 8.97 -37.56 -53.79
CA ASN A 5 10.42 -37.33 -53.83
C ASN A 5 10.69 -35.83 -53.53
N MET A 6 11.75 -35.53 -52.77
CA MET A 6 12.54 -34.30 -52.89
C MET A 6 13.53 -34.48 -54.07
N PRO A 7 13.98 -33.39 -54.69
CA PRO A 7 15.37 -32.94 -54.50
C PRO A 7 15.42 -31.41 -54.30
N GLY A 8 16.42 -30.77 -53.67
CA GLY A 8 17.78 -31.17 -53.40
C GLY A 8 18.77 -30.15 -54.02
N VAL A 9 19.18 -29.15 -53.22
CA VAL A 9 20.57 -28.63 -53.04
C VAL A 9 21.28 -27.99 -54.27
N SER A 10 21.36 -26.65 -54.36
CA SER A 10 22.52 -25.76 -54.01
C SER A 10 23.60 -25.66 -55.12
N PRO A 11 24.78 -25.02 -54.96
CA PRO A 11 25.19 -23.72 -54.37
C PRO A 11 26.14 -22.90 -55.30
N GLN A 12 26.25 -21.59 -55.13
CA GLN A 12 27.48 -20.79 -55.42
C GLN A 12 27.47 -19.63 -54.39
N GLY A 13 28.43 -19.45 -53.48
CA GLY A 13 29.88 -19.29 -53.67
C GLY A 13 30.13 -17.82 -54.05
N SER A 14 30.90 -16.95 -53.39
CA SER A 14 32.12 -17.08 -52.57
C SER A 14 32.36 -15.71 -51.88
N VAL A 15 32.68 -15.60 -50.58
CA VAL A 15 34.02 -15.56 -49.94
C VAL A 15 34.99 -14.49 -50.47
N SER A 16 35.33 -13.52 -49.62
CA SER A 16 36.69 -12.96 -49.30
C SER A 16 36.46 -11.59 -48.60
N SER A 17 36.83 -11.32 -47.35
CA SER A 17 38.06 -11.50 -46.56
C SER A 17 39.12 -10.40 -46.74
N VAL A 18 39.56 -9.93 -45.56
CA VAL A 18 40.84 -9.30 -45.20
C VAL A 18 41.08 -7.84 -45.58
N GLY A 19 41.45 -7.06 -44.56
CA GLY A 19 41.98 -5.70 -44.73
C GLY A 19 42.25 -4.98 -43.41
N SER A 20 43.05 -5.59 -42.53
CA SER A 20 43.71 -4.91 -41.42
C SER A 20 44.64 -3.80 -41.93
N ALA A 21 44.76 -2.69 -41.21
CA ALA A 21 45.89 -2.44 -40.29
C ALA A 21 46.31 -0.97 -40.16
N HIS A 22 46.78 -0.64 -38.94
CA HIS A 22 47.79 0.36 -38.55
C HIS A 22 47.47 1.85 -38.79
N HIS A 23 47.96 2.82 -38.03
CA HIS A 23 48.69 2.96 -36.77
C HIS A 23 48.65 4.48 -36.52
N SER A 24 48.44 4.94 -35.30
CA SER A 24 49.38 5.90 -34.67
C SER A 24 48.97 6.17 -33.24
N SER A 25 49.83 5.66 -32.38
CA SER A 25 49.95 5.87 -30.96
C SER A 25 50.59 7.24 -30.68
N SER A 26 50.17 7.89 -29.61
CA SER A 26 50.94 8.82 -28.78
C SER A 26 50.18 8.83 -27.45
N GLY A 27 50.66 8.26 -26.35
CA GLY A 27 51.99 8.44 -25.77
C GLY A 27 51.92 9.67 -24.87
N ASP A 28 51.72 9.49 -23.56
CA ASP A 28 52.85 9.58 -22.63
C ASP A 28 52.44 9.54 -21.16
N SER A 29 53.12 8.63 -20.47
CA SER A 29 53.41 8.60 -19.04
C SER A 29 54.20 9.84 -18.63
N TRP A 30 53.94 10.39 -17.45
CA TRP A 30 54.95 11.15 -16.71
C TRP A 30 54.93 10.75 -15.23
N ASP A 31 55.97 9.98 -14.89
CA ASP A 31 56.54 9.78 -13.56
C ASP A 31 57.09 11.09 -12.96
N ASP A 32 57.12 11.09 -11.63
CA ASP A 32 58.14 11.62 -10.72
C ASP A 32 58.66 13.08 -10.72
N GLN A 33 59.00 13.45 -9.48
CA GLN A 33 60.00 14.44 -9.03
C GLN A 33 59.65 15.95 -8.96
N ARG A 34 59.36 16.35 -7.72
CA ARG A 34 60.29 17.14 -6.86
C ARG A 34 61.08 18.28 -7.52
N SER A 35 60.67 19.53 -7.28
CA SER A 35 61.51 20.66 -6.83
C SER A 35 60.64 21.93 -6.70
N SER A 36 60.50 22.54 -5.53
CA SER A 36 61.42 23.50 -4.86
C SER A 36 61.20 24.96 -5.28
N ASN A 37 61.16 25.83 -4.26
CA ASN A 37 61.31 27.31 -4.23
C ASN A 37 60.10 28.20 -4.54
N HIS A 38 59.53 28.82 -3.50
CA HIS A 38 60.03 30.08 -2.91
C HIS A 38 59.59 30.16 -1.43
N GLN A 39 60.53 30.16 -0.47
CA GLN A 39 61.05 31.35 0.25
C GLN A 39 59.93 32.17 0.90
N SER A 40 59.60 31.94 2.17
CA SER A 40 60.28 32.44 3.39
C SER A 40 60.22 33.96 3.54
N ASP A 41 59.44 34.42 4.53
CA ASP A 41 59.98 35.35 5.51
C ASP A 41 59.31 35.18 6.88
N ARG A 42 60.18 34.95 7.87
CA ARG A 42 59.87 34.91 9.30
C ARG A 42 59.89 36.35 9.83
N CYS A 43 59.03 36.66 10.79
CA CYS A 43 59.42 37.58 11.84
C CYS A 43 58.94 37.07 13.20
N ILE A 44 59.92 36.69 14.01
CA ILE A 44 59.83 36.43 15.44
C ILE A 44 60.04 37.78 16.11
N THR A 45 59.15 38.18 17.02
CA THR A 45 59.55 38.96 18.20
C THR A 45 58.80 38.43 19.41
N ASP A 46 59.61 38.01 20.38
CA ASP A 46 59.29 37.62 21.74
C ASP A 46 58.97 38.86 22.57
N GLN A 47 57.99 38.79 23.47
CA GLN A 47 58.04 39.47 24.78
C GLN A 47 56.94 38.97 25.72
N SER A 48 57.39 38.45 26.87
CA SER A 48 56.56 37.98 27.98
C SER A 48 56.25 39.12 28.95
N SER A 49 55.03 39.19 29.49
CA SER A 49 54.78 39.81 30.80
C SER A 49 53.61 39.12 31.50
N SER A 50 53.89 38.55 32.65
CA SER A 50 53.00 37.85 33.57
C SER A 50 52.24 38.82 34.49
N GLU A 51 50.91 38.74 34.55
CA GLU A 51 50.09 39.27 35.64
C GLU A 51 49.05 38.22 36.09
N GLU A 52 49.05 37.93 37.40
CA GLU A 52 48.17 36.99 38.09
C GLU A 52 46.75 37.57 38.28
N MET A 53 45.72 36.71 38.21
CA MET A 53 44.31 37.11 38.35
C MET A 53 43.63 36.31 39.48
N GLU A 54 43.26 37.00 40.57
CA GLU A 54 42.51 36.47 41.72
C GLU A 54 41.02 36.20 41.39
N PRO A 55 40.36 35.18 41.99
CA PRO A 55 38.95 34.88 41.73
C PRO A 55 37.98 35.62 42.66
N SER A 56 36.86 36.09 42.11
CA SER A 56 35.79 36.81 42.83
C SER A 56 34.85 35.88 43.62
N PRO A 57 34.18 36.34 44.70
CA PRO A 57 33.35 35.49 45.57
C PRO A 57 31.96 35.17 44.97
N PRO A 58 31.34 34.02 45.34
CA PRO A 58 30.08 33.57 44.76
C PRO A 58 28.84 34.32 45.30
N SER A 59 27.89 34.58 44.41
CA SER A 59 26.63 35.29 44.69
C SER A 59 25.61 34.42 45.47
N PRO A 60 24.70 35.03 46.25
CA PRO A 60 23.75 34.30 47.10
C PRO A 60 22.65 33.57 46.29
N PRO A 61 22.08 32.47 46.83
CA PRO A 61 21.10 31.65 46.13
C PRO A 61 19.72 32.34 46.01
N PRO A 62 18.99 32.09 44.91
CA PRO A 62 17.69 32.71 44.67
C PRO A 62 16.59 32.19 45.62
N PRO A 63 15.55 33.02 45.91
CA PRO A 63 14.49 32.65 46.84
C PRO A 63 13.61 31.48 46.33
N PRO A 64 12.97 30.71 47.24
CA PRO A 64 12.21 29.52 46.89
C PRO A 64 10.96 29.86 46.05
N ARG A 65 10.82 29.19 44.91
CA ARG A 65 9.68 29.36 43.99
C ARG A 65 8.39 28.82 44.61
N VAL A 66 7.41 29.70 44.83
CA VAL A 66 6.05 29.32 45.28
C VAL A 66 5.22 28.88 44.06
N TYR A 67 4.82 27.60 44.02
CA TYR A 67 4.02 27.05 42.93
C TYR A 67 2.52 27.14 43.23
N LYS A 68 1.71 27.38 42.19
CA LYS A 68 0.24 27.29 42.25
C LYS A 68 -0.21 25.88 42.68
N PRO A 69 -1.36 25.72 43.36
CA PRO A 69 -1.88 24.40 43.73
C PRO A 69 -2.16 23.53 42.51
N CYS A 70 -2.21 22.20 42.68
CA CYS A 70 -2.45 21.26 41.59
C CYS A 70 -3.83 21.51 40.94
N PHE A 71 -3.87 21.84 39.65
CA PHE A 71 -5.15 22.16 38.99
C PHE A 71 -6.08 20.94 38.81
N VAL A 72 -5.57 19.72 38.98
CA VAL A 72 -6.37 18.49 38.88
C VAL A 72 -7.11 18.17 40.18
N CYS A 73 -6.45 18.31 41.34
CA CYS A 73 -6.99 17.83 42.62
C CYS A 73 -6.80 18.78 43.81
N SER A 74 -6.28 19.98 43.56
CA SER A 74 -6.04 21.05 44.54
C SER A 74 -5.02 20.73 45.64
N ASP A 75 -4.30 19.62 45.54
CA ASP A 75 -3.19 19.27 46.44
C ASP A 75 -1.95 20.15 46.18
N LYS A 76 -0.98 20.12 47.11
CA LYS A 76 0.28 20.86 46.96
C LYS A 76 0.99 20.44 45.67
N SER A 77 1.26 21.39 44.78
CA SER A 77 2.00 21.14 43.55
C SER A 77 3.50 21.00 43.82
N SER A 78 4.16 20.16 43.02
CA SER A 78 5.62 20.05 42.97
C SER A 78 6.23 20.77 41.76
N GLY A 79 5.44 21.56 41.03
CA GLY A 79 5.84 22.25 39.80
C GLY A 79 4.90 21.97 38.62
N TYR A 80 5.34 22.39 37.43
CA TYR A 80 4.62 22.15 36.18
C TYR A 80 5.01 20.79 35.60
N HIS A 81 4.03 19.90 35.46
CA HIS A 81 4.20 18.60 34.81
C HIS A 81 3.24 18.49 33.65
N TYR A 82 3.76 18.11 32.48
CA TYR A 82 2.97 17.97 31.24
C TYR A 82 2.20 19.25 30.87
N GLY A 83 2.76 20.43 31.15
CA GLY A 83 2.16 21.73 30.83
C GLY A 83 1.36 22.39 31.96
N VAL A 84 1.10 21.69 33.07
CA VAL A 84 0.18 22.19 34.13
C VAL A 84 0.77 22.04 35.53
N ALA A 85 0.54 23.03 36.39
CA ALA A 85 0.85 22.95 37.82
C ALA A 85 0.12 21.75 38.44
N SER A 86 0.87 20.74 38.88
CA SER A 86 0.30 19.50 39.40
C SER A 86 1.11 18.88 40.53
N CYS A 87 0.48 17.98 41.30
CA CYS A 87 1.15 17.21 42.35
C CYS A 87 1.75 15.92 41.76
N GLU A 88 2.69 15.30 42.47
CA GLU A 88 3.32 14.04 42.05
C GLU A 88 2.30 12.91 41.81
N GLY A 89 1.19 12.91 42.56
CA GLY A 89 0.13 11.91 42.39
C GLY A 89 -0.57 12.01 41.02
N CYS A 90 -0.92 13.22 40.57
CA CYS A 90 -1.58 13.41 39.27
C CYS A 90 -0.60 13.32 38.10
N LYS A 91 0.64 13.79 38.28
CA LYS A 91 1.75 13.56 37.34
C LYS A 91 1.95 12.06 37.07
N GLY A 92 2.15 11.27 38.12
CA GLY A 92 2.39 9.83 37.98
C GLY A 92 1.21 9.07 37.41
N PHE A 93 -0.02 9.45 37.79
CA PHE A 93 -1.24 8.91 37.22
C PHE A 93 -1.32 9.18 35.71
N PHE A 94 -1.21 10.45 35.29
CA PHE A 94 -1.27 10.85 33.88
C PHE A 94 -0.20 10.13 33.04
N ARG A 95 1.05 10.10 33.51
CA ARG A 95 2.15 9.38 32.83
C ARG A 95 1.81 7.92 32.56
N ARG A 96 1.36 7.18 33.58
CA ARG A 96 1.03 5.75 33.44
C ARG A 96 -0.17 5.53 32.53
N SER A 97 -1.18 6.39 32.63
CA SER A 97 -2.37 6.32 31.78
C SER A 97 -2.02 6.53 30.31
N ILE A 98 -1.12 7.47 29.99
CA ILE A 98 -0.70 7.71 28.61
C ILE A 98 0.25 6.62 28.09
N GLN A 99 1.30 6.27 28.84
CA GLN A 99 2.30 5.29 28.39
C GLN A 99 1.72 3.90 28.13
N LYS A 100 0.71 3.50 28.91
CA LYS A 100 0.02 2.20 28.75
C LYS A 100 -1.27 2.28 27.94
N ASN A 101 -1.57 3.45 27.35
CA ASN A 101 -2.82 3.71 26.62
C ASN A 101 -4.07 3.25 27.39
N MET A 102 -4.14 3.56 28.68
CA MET A 102 -5.20 3.08 29.59
C MET A 102 -6.56 3.63 29.19
N GLN A 103 -7.57 2.75 29.13
CA GLN A 103 -8.97 3.11 28.99
C GLN A 103 -9.70 2.85 30.31
N TYR A 104 -10.30 3.88 30.89
CA TYR A 104 -11.05 3.78 32.15
C TYR A 104 -12.56 3.95 31.87
N VAL A 105 -13.39 3.37 32.73
CA VAL A 105 -14.85 3.54 32.69
C VAL A 105 -15.31 4.25 33.97
N CYS A 106 -16.28 5.16 33.84
CA CYS A 106 -16.97 5.73 34.99
C CYS A 106 -18.26 4.93 35.24
N HIS A 107 -18.49 4.51 36.48
CA HIS A 107 -19.71 3.80 36.90
C HIS A 107 -20.77 4.75 37.49
N ARG A 108 -20.70 6.03 37.14
CA ARG A 108 -21.62 7.12 37.53
C ARG A 108 -21.79 8.04 36.31
N ASP A 109 -22.20 9.28 36.51
CA ASP A 109 -22.53 10.23 35.43
C ASP A 109 -21.31 10.95 34.82
N LYS A 110 -20.12 10.33 34.84
CA LYS A 110 -18.87 10.91 34.30
C LYS A 110 -18.46 12.29 34.87
N ASN A 111 -19.10 12.74 35.96
CA ASN A 111 -18.90 14.04 36.61
C ASN A 111 -18.39 13.92 38.08
N CYS A 112 -17.62 12.88 38.40
CA CYS A 112 -17.08 12.70 39.75
C CYS A 112 -16.15 13.86 40.16
N VAL A 113 -16.37 14.45 41.33
CA VAL A 113 -15.52 15.49 41.91
C VAL A 113 -14.13 14.95 42.22
N ILE A 114 -13.08 15.60 41.68
CA ILE A 114 -11.68 15.24 41.89
C ILE A 114 -11.02 16.25 42.84
N ASN A 115 -10.72 15.83 44.07
CA ASN A 115 -9.95 16.59 45.05
C ASN A 115 -8.91 15.69 45.75
N LYS A 116 -8.13 16.24 46.68
CA LYS A 116 -7.08 15.50 47.40
C LYS A 116 -7.55 14.18 48.01
N VAL A 117 -8.79 14.14 48.52
CA VAL A 117 -9.39 12.97 49.18
C VAL A 117 -10.04 12.02 48.17
N THR A 118 -10.73 12.55 47.16
CA THR A 118 -11.57 11.75 46.26
C THR A 118 -10.89 11.33 44.95
N ARG A 119 -9.69 11.83 44.65
CA ARG A 119 -9.01 11.62 43.35
C ARG A 119 -8.79 10.17 42.93
N ASN A 120 -8.84 9.20 43.85
CA ASN A 120 -8.70 7.78 43.52
C ASN A 120 -10.04 7.05 43.28
N ARG A 121 -11.18 7.69 43.58
CA ARG A 121 -12.51 7.04 43.50
C ARG A 121 -12.98 6.76 42.07
N CYS A 122 -12.52 7.55 41.09
CA CYS A 122 -12.86 7.34 39.68
C CYS A 122 -11.68 7.74 38.78
N GLN A 123 -11.06 6.75 38.14
CA GLN A 123 -9.91 6.95 37.26
C GLN A 123 -10.32 7.64 35.95
N PHE A 124 -11.52 7.36 35.43
CA PHE A 124 -12.05 8.03 34.24
C PHE A 124 -12.15 9.55 34.45
N CYS A 125 -12.90 10.00 35.45
CA CYS A 125 -13.08 11.43 35.72
C CYS A 125 -11.77 12.12 36.09
N ARG A 126 -10.83 11.40 36.73
CA ARG A 126 -9.50 11.94 37.02
C ARG A 126 -8.68 12.16 35.75
N LEU A 127 -8.64 11.18 34.83
CA LEU A 127 -7.92 11.31 33.56
C LEU A 127 -8.55 12.37 32.67
N LYS A 128 -9.88 12.40 32.60
CA LYS A 128 -10.62 13.46 31.93
C LYS A 128 -10.23 14.83 32.49
N LYS A 129 -10.23 14.99 33.82
CA LYS A 129 -9.85 16.26 34.46
C LYS A 129 -8.40 16.65 34.17
N CYS A 130 -7.47 15.71 34.04
CA CYS A 130 -6.10 16.00 33.61
C CYS A 130 -6.06 16.65 32.21
N PHE A 131 -6.83 16.13 31.25
CA PHE A 131 -6.95 16.75 29.93
C PHE A 131 -7.68 18.09 29.97
N ASP A 132 -8.78 18.18 30.72
CA ASP A 132 -9.58 19.42 30.84
C ASP A 132 -8.73 20.60 31.37
N VAL A 133 -7.72 20.34 32.21
CA VAL A 133 -6.81 21.38 32.72
C VAL A 133 -5.59 21.62 31.83
N GLY A 134 -5.47 20.90 30.72
CA GLY A 134 -4.42 21.11 29.72
C GLY A 134 -3.17 20.23 29.87
N MET A 135 -3.23 19.07 30.55
CA MET A 135 -2.08 18.16 30.54
C MET A 135 -1.86 17.58 29.13
N SER A 136 -0.68 17.83 28.55
CA SER A 136 -0.31 17.38 27.21
C SER A 136 0.12 15.91 27.20
N LYS A 137 -0.60 15.09 26.41
CA LYS A 137 -0.27 13.67 26.17
C LYS A 137 1.09 13.52 25.50
N GLU A 138 1.40 14.44 24.59
CA GLU A 138 2.61 14.50 23.76
C GLU A 138 3.86 14.75 24.62
N SER A 139 3.69 15.41 25.76
CA SER A 139 4.76 15.65 26.73
C SER A 139 5.17 14.39 27.52
N VAL A 140 4.42 13.29 27.40
CA VAL A 140 4.74 12.01 28.06
C VAL A 140 5.67 11.18 27.18
N ARG A 141 6.97 11.30 27.42
CA ARG A 141 7.99 10.49 26.73
C ARG A 141 7.89 9.02 27.14
N ASN A 142 8.09 8.12 26.18
CA ASN A 142 8.01 6.67 26.39
C ASN A 142 9.41 6.05 26.45
N ASP A 143 10.30 6.57 27.30
CA ASP A 143 11.71 6.14 27.28
C ASP A 143 12.17 5.52 28.60
N ARG A 144 12.18 4.19 28.62
CA ARG A 144 13.35 3.42 29.03
C ARG A 144 13.93 2.77 27.78
N ASN A 145 14.68 3.54 26.99
CA ASN A 145 15.92 3.08 26.37
C ASN A 145 16.79 4.27 25.95
N LYS A 146 18.09 4.04 26.07
CA LYS A 146 19.14 5.02 26.38
C LYS A 146 19.79 5.57 25.10
N LYS A 147 19.93 6.90 25.05
CA LYS A 147 20.88 7.71 24.25
C LYS A 147 20.93 7.45 22.72
N ARG A 148 20.53 8.46 21.95
CA ARG A 148 21.47 9.09 21.00
C ARG A 148 21.11 10.55 20.75
N LYS A 149 22.18 11.33 20.72
CA LYS A 149 22.32 12.76 20.50
C LYS A 149 21.85 13.07 19.07
N ASP A 150 21.01 14.09 18.90
CA ASP A 150 21.02 15.09 17.81
C ASP A 150 19.63 15.67 17.55
N LYS A 151 19.50 16.96 17.88
CA LYS A 151 18.26 17.73 17.90
C LYS A 151 17.93 18.43 16.58
N THR A 152 18.54 18.03 15.48
CA THR A 152 18.35 18.68 14.16
C THR A 152 17.51 17.83 13.17
N GLN A 153 17.19 16.57 13.50
CA GLN A 153 16.51 15.63 12.58
C GLN A 153 14.96 15.62 12.60
N SER A 154 14.28 16.46 13.39
CA SER A 154 12.83 16.29 13.60
C SER A 154 11.93 16.85 12.50
N LEU A 155 12.42 17.70 11.60
CA LEU A 155 11.66 18.07 10.39
C LEU A 155 11.89 17.11 9.21
N GLU A 156 12.99 16.36 9.22
CA GLU A 156 13.33 15.39 8.17
C GLU A 156 12.69 14.01 8.39
N LYS A 157 12.41 13.59 9.63
CA LYS A 157 11.89 12.24 9.92
C LYS A 157 10.46 11.97 9.47
N HIS A 158 9.63 12.99 9.25
CA HIS A 158 8.33 12.77 8.61
C HIS A 158 8.44 12.60 7.09
N THR A 159 9.57 12.99 6.50
CA THR A 159 9.82 12.91 5.06
C THR A 159 10.74 11.71 4.69
N LEU A 160 11.63 11.29 5.61
CA LEU A 160 12.63 10.22 5.39
C LEU A 160 12.21 8.81 5.85
N SER A 161 11.07 8.64 6.52
CA SER A 161 10.53 7.30 6.82
C SER A 161 9.95 6.60 5.58
N TYR A 162 9.96 7.28 4.43
CA TYR A 162 9.34 6.82 3.19
C TYR A 162 10.32 6.57 2.04
N THR A 163 11.60 6.37 2.35
CA THR A 163 12.56 5.88 1.37
C THR A 163 12.20 4.43 1.03
N TRP A 164 11.77 4.18 -0.21
CA TRP A 164 11.57 2.81 -0.67
C TRP A 164 12.92 2.10 -0.59
N THR A 165 12.94 0.94 0.09
CA THR A 165 14.12 0.07 0.02
C THR A 165 14.26 -0.45 -1.42
N PRO A 166 15.47 -0.88 -1.84
CA PRO A 166 15.66 -1.47 -3.17
C PRO A 166 14.69 -2.63 -3.46
N GLU A 167 14.36 -3.42 -2.45
CA GLU A 167 13.43 -4.55 -2.53
C GLU A 167 12.00 -4.05 -2.80
N ILE A 168 11.52 -3.06 -2.03
CA ILE A 168 10.19 -2.47 -2.23
C ILE A 168 10.08 -1.78 -3.59
N GLN A 169 11.12 -1.04 -4.01
CA GLN A 169 11.17 -0.43 -5.33
C GLN A 169 11.07 -1.48 -6.44
N THR A 170 11.74 -2.62 -6.29
CA THR A 170 11.70 -3.72 -7.25
C THR A 170 10.30 -4.32 -7.34
N ILE A 171 9.65 -4.55 -6.21
CA ILE A 171 8.26 -5.05 -6.16
C ILE A 171 7.31 -4.08 -6.87
N ILE A 172 7.37 -2.79 -6.52
CA ILE A 172 6.53 -1.75 -7.11
C ILE A 172 6.70 -1.72 -8.64
N THR A 173 7.94 -1.68 -9.13
CA THR A 173 8.22 -1.63 -10.57
C THR A 173 7.73 -2.89 -11.28
N THR A 174 8.05 -4.07 -10.74
CA THR A 174 7.68 -5.37 -11.34
C THR A 174 6.16 -5.52 -11.42
N VAL A 175 5.44 -5.23 -10.32
CA VAL A 175 3.98 -5.33 -10.27
C VAL A 175 3.32 -4.33 -11.22
N ARG A 176 3.81 -3.08 -11.27
CA ARG A 176 3.31 -2.08 -12.22
C ARG A 176 3.47 -2.55 -13.66
N GLU A 177 4.64 -3.03 -14.04
CA GLU A 177 4.92 -3.51 -15.39
C GLU A 177 4.09 -4.76 -15.75
N ALA A 178 3.93 -5.68 -14.80
CA ALA A 178 3.06 -6.83 -14.95
C ALA A 178 1.60 -6.43 -15.19
N HIS A 179 1.11 -5.46 -14.42
CA HIS A 179 -0.25 -4.93 -14.55
C HIS A 179 -0.46 -4.29 -15.92
N MET A 180 0.40 -3.34 -16.30
CA MET A 180 0.33 -2.63 -17.58
C MET A 180 0.48 -3.55 -18.79
N ALA A 181 1.29 -4.60 -18.70
CA ALA A 181 1.45 -5.58 -19.78
C ALA A 181 0.22 -6.50 -19.96
N THR A 182 -0.67 -6.56 -18.98
CA THR A 182 -1.83 -7.47 -18.95
C THR A 182 -3.16 -6.74 -18.90
N LEU A 183 -3.14 -5.41 -19.06
CA LEU A 183 -4.31 -4.55 -19.07
C LEU A 183 -4.07 -3.42 -20.09
N PRO A 184 -4.84 -3.35 -21.20
CA PRO A 184 -4.54 -2.41 -22.29
C PRO A 184 -4.81 -0.96 -21.89
N ASP A 185 -4.01 -0.02 -22.39
CA ASP A 185 -4.18 1.41 -22.13
C ASP A 185 -5.52 1.93 -22.70
N MET A 186 -6.36 2.48 -21.81
CA MET A 186 -7.67 3.03 -22.14
C MET A 186 -7.62 4.20 -23.14
N GLY A 187 -6.55 4.99 -23.12
CA GLY A 187 -6.41 6.15 -24.01
C GLY A 187 -6.14 5.76 -25.47
N LYS A 188 -5.70 4.52 -25.72
CA LYS A 188 -5.29 4.03 -27.04
C LYS A 188 -6.30 3.07 -27.66
N LEU A 189 -7.35 2.71 -26.92
CA LEU A 189 -8.30 1.68 -27.32
C LEU A 189 -9.44 2.29 -28.17
N PRO A 190 -9.70 1.81 -29.39
CA PRO A 190 -10.84 2.26 -30.18
C PRO A 190 -12.14 1.82 -29.49
N LYS A 191 -12.89 2.78 -28.97
CA LYS A 191 -14.11 2.51 -28.20
C LYS A 191 -15.33 2.40 -29.12
N TYR A 192 -16.21 1.43 -28.85
CA TYR A 192 -17.45 1.25 -29.61
C TYR A 192 -18.61 0.82 -28.70
N LYS A 193 -19.83 1.20 -29.07
CA LYS A 193 -21.06 0.78 -28.38
C LYS A 193 -21.68 -0.43 -29.10
N VAL A 194 -22.29 -1.32 -28.34
CA VAL A 194 -23.07 -2.43 -28.92
C VAL A 194 -24.39 -1.88 -29.49
N LYS A 195 -24.73 -2.26 -30.72
CA LYS A 195 -25.99 -1.89 -31.39
C LYS A 195 -27.13 -2.80 -30.92
N ASN A 196 -28.37 -2.32 -30.96
CA ASN A 196 -29.60 -3.09 -30.69
C ASN A 196 -29.73 -3.70 -29.28
N ALA A 197 -28.96 -3.25 -28.30
CA ALA A 197 -29.11 -3.70 -26.93
C ALA A 197 -30.33 -3.07 -26.26
N ALA A 198 -31.08 -3.86 -25.48
CA ALA A 198 -32.26 -3.38 -24.75
C ALA A 198 -31.93 -2.20 -23.82
N GLU A 199 -32.72 -1.13 -23.90
CA GLU A 199 -32.56 0.09 -23.08
C GLU A 199 -33.09 -0.06 -21.65
N GLN A 200 -33.80 -1.16 -21.37
CA GLN A 200 -34.36 -1.49 -20.06
C GLN A 200 -33.67 -2.71 -19.46
N ARG A 201 -33.62 -2.76 -18.12
CA ARG A 201 -33.11 -3.94 -17.41
C ARG A 201 -34.10 -5.09 -17.59
N GLY A 202 -33.59 -6.26 -17.95
CA GLY A 202 -34.39 -7.45 -18.23
C GLY A 202 -33.63 -8.73 -17.91
N PRO A 203 -34.11 -9.88 -18.42
CA PRO A 203 -33.37 -11.14 -18.34
C PRO A 203 -32.03 -11.03 -19.07
N THR A 204 -31.16 -12.03 -18.86
CA THR A 204 -29.87 -12.11 -19.54
C THR A 204 -30.06 -12.13 -21.06
N ASP A 205 -29.47 -11.15 -21.73
CA ASP A 205 -29.39 -11.06 -23.18
C ASP A 205 -28.28 -11.99 -23.67
N ILE A 206 -28.65 -12.94 -24.52
CA ILE A 206 -27.76 -14.03 -24.96
C ILE A 206 -26.60 -13.50 -25.81
N GLU A 207 -26.83 -12.50 -26.66
CA GLU A 207 -25.78 -11.93 -27.52
C GLU A 207 -24.79 -11.11 -26.69
N LEU A 208 -25.31 -10.27 -25.78
CA LEU A 208 -24.46 -9.53 -24.84
C LEU A 208 -23.66 -10.46 -23.93
N TRP A 209 -24.29 -11.54 -23.44
CA TRP A 209 -23.62 -12.56 -22.65
C TRP A 209 -22.50 -13.22 -23.44
N GLN A 210 -22.71 -13.62 -24.70
CA GLN A 210 -21.67 -14.24 -25.52
C GLN A 210 -20.44 -13.34 -25.63
N HIS A 211 -20.64 -12.08 -26.02
CA HIS A 211 -19.56 -11.09 -26.10
C HIS A 211 -18.85 -10.88 -24.77
N PHE A 212 -19.61 -10.76 -23.68
CA PHE A 212 -19.03 -10.61 -22.35
C PHE A 212 -18.23 -11.85 -21.92
N SER A 213 -18.74 -13.05 -22.20
CA SER A 213 -18.12 -14.31 -21.79
C SER A 213 -16.80 -14.58 -22.53
N ASP A 214 -16.70 -14.21 -23.80
CA ASP A 214 -15.45 -14.25 -24.57
C ASP A 214 -14.41 -13.29 -23.97
N LEU A 215 -14.83 -12.06 -23.67
CA LEU A 215 -13.96 -11.05 -23.04
C LEU A 215 -13.53 -11.46 -21.64
N CYS A 216 -14.42 -12.08 -20.86
CA CYS A 216 -14.10 -12.60 -19.55
C CYS A 216 -13.04 -13.71 -19.66
N THR A 217 -13.19 -14.64 -20.60
CA THR A 217 -12.21 -15.70 -20.86
C THR A 217 -10.84 -15.13 -21.21
N GLU A 218 -10.79 -14.16 -22.13
CA GLU A 218 -9.53 -13.48 -22.47
C GLU A 218 -8.92 -12.77 -21.24
N THR A 219 -9.75 -12.10 -20.44
CA THR A 219 -9.28 -11.38 -19.26
C THR A 219 -8.76 -12.34 -18.18
N ILE A 220 -9.37 -13.52 -17.99
CA ILE A 220 -8.87 -14.55 -17.07
C ILE A 220 -7.47 -15.00 -17.50
N ILE A 221 -7.23 -15.23 -18.80
CA ILE A 221 -5.91 -15.57 -19.32
C ILE A 221 -4.90 -14.47 -19.00
N LYS A 222 -5.27 -13.19 -19.17
CA LYS A 222 -4.43 -12.04 -18.79
C LYS A 222 -4.16 -11.98 -17.28
N ILE A 223 -5.11 -12.39 -16.44
CA ILE A 223 -4.93 -12.48 -14.98
C ILE A 223 -3.92 -13.58 -14.62
N VAL A 224 -3.98 -14.74 -15.28
CA VAL A 224 -2.97 -15.81 -15.08
C VAL A 224 -1.58 -15.33 -15.51
N GLN A 225 -1.49 -14.60 -16.64
CA GLN A 225 -0.23 -13.99 -17.09
C GLN A 225 0.29 -12.94 -16.10
N PHE A 226 -0.59 -12.16 -15.50
CA PHE A 226 -0.25 -11.21 -14.45
C PHE A 226 0.28 -11.92 -13.21
N ALA A 227 -0.43 -12.94 -12.73
CA ALA A 227 -0.05 -13.72 -11.55
C ALA A 227 1.36 -14.31 -11.68
N LYS A 228 1.69 -14.89 -12.84
CA LYS A 228 3.04 -15.42 -13.13
C LYS A 228 4.16 -14.38 -13.05
N LYS A 229 3.83 -13.09 -13.17
CA LYS A 229 4.79 -11.98 -13.07
C LYS A 229 4.82 -11.33 -11.68
N VAL A 230 3.91 -11.69 -10.77
CA VAL A 230 3.94 -11.20 -9.39
C VAL A 230 5.16 -11.83 -8.68
N PRO A 231 6.03 -11.03 -8.03
CA PRO A 231 7.22 -11.54 -7.37
C PRO A 231 6.90 -12.71 -6.43
N GLY A 232 7.62 -13.82 -6.59
CA GLY A 232 7.48 -15.03 -5.77
C GLY A 232 6.26 -15.93 -6.09
N PHE A 233 5.31 -15.52 -6.91
CA PHE A 233 4.09 -16.32 -7.16
C PHE A 233 4.38 -17.67 -7.84
N THR A 234 5.27 -17.71 -8.82
CA THR A 234 5.63 -18.95 -9.54
C THR A 234 6.40 -19.95 -8.68
N THR A 235 6.77 -19.56 -7.46
CA THR A 235 7.52 -20.42 -6.54
C THR A 235 6.61 -21.33 -5.70
N PHE A 236 5.30 -21.05 -5.62
CA PHE A 236 4.31 -21.95 -5.00
C PHE A 236 4.17 -23.26 -5.77
N GLY A 237 3.68 -24.30 -5.10
CA GLY A 237 3.24 -25.53 -5.77
C GLY A 237 2.08 -25.24 -6.72
N THR A 238 1.94 -26.04 -7.78
CA THR A 238 0.89 -25.84 -8.80
C THR A 238 -0.51 -25.87 -8.19
N ALA A 239 -0.75 -26.74 -7.20
CA ALA A 239 -2.03 -26.81 -6.48
C ALA A 239 -2.36 -25.47 -5.80
N ASP A 240 -1.43 -24.91 -5.03
CA ASP A 240 -1.57 -23.61 -4.38
C ASP A 240 -1.75 -22.46 -5.39
N GLN A 241 -0.99 -22.46 -6.51
CA GLN A 241 -1.17 -21.46 -7.56
C GLN A 241 -2.60 -21.48 -8.12
N ILE A 242 -3.16 -22.67 -8.35
CA ILE A 242 -4.54 -22.85 -8.82
C ILE A 242 -5.53 -22.36 -7.76
N THR A 243 -5.35 -22.76 -6.49
CA THR A 243 -6.21 -22.35 -5.38
C THR A 243 -6.26 -20.83 -5.23
N LEU A 244 -5.09 -20.17 -5.22
CA LEU A 244 -4.97 -18.72 -5.13
C LEU A 244 -5.61 -18.01 -6.33
N LEU A 245 -5.38 -18.51 -7.55
CA LEU A 245 -5.97 -17.95 -8.77
C LEU A 245 -7.50 -18.07 -8.77
N LYS A 246 -8.04 -19.26 -8.51
CA LYS A 246 -9.50 -19.48 -8.48
C LYS A 246 -10.17 -18.57 -7.46
N ALA A 247 -9.58 -18.45 -6.27
CA ALA A 247 -10.15 -17.66 -5.19
C ALA A 247 -10.03 -16.14 -5.39
N ALA A 248 -9.07 -15.66 -6.18
CA ALA A 248 -8.83 -14.23 -6.41
C ALA A 248 -9.32 -13.72 -7.78
N CYS A 249 -9.65 -14.60 -8.72
CA CYS A 249 -9.90 -14.21 -10.11
C CYS A 249 -11.01 -13.16 -10.23
N LEU A 250 -12.12 -13.37 -9.53
CA LEU A 250 -13.26 -12.46 -9.56
C LEU A 250 -12.95 -11.10 -8.91
N ASP A 251 -12.18 -11.10 -7.81
CA ASP A 251 -11.71 -9.86 -7.17
C ASP A 251 -10.90 -9.01 -8.14
N ILE A 252 -9.96 -9.65 -8.85
CA ILE A 252 -9.06 -8.99 -9.80
C ILE A 252 -9.86 -8.49 -11.02
N LEU A 253 -10.83 -9.26 -11.50
CA LEU A 253 -11.73 -8.81 -12.57
C LEU A 253 -12.49 -7.55 -12.17
N ILE A 254 -13.13 -7.55 -11.00
CA ILE A 254 -13.92 -6.40 -10.52
C ILE A 254 -13.01 -5.18 -10.26
N LEU A 255 -11.82 -5.37 -9.68
CA LEU A 255 -10.84 -4.29 -9.48
C LEU A 255 -10.42 -3.65 -10.81
N ARG A 256 -10.09 -4.47 -11.82
CA ARG A 256 -9.71 -3.99 -13.15
C ARG A 256 -10.88 -3.36 -13.90
N LEU A 257 -12.10 -3.85 -13.69
CA LEU A 257 -13.31 -3.30 -14.29
C LEU A 257 -13.66 -1.94 -13.67
N ALA A 258 -13.45 -1.80 -12.35
CA ALA A 258 -13.74 -0.57 -11.62
C ALA A 258 -12.93 0.64 -12.12
N THR A 259 -11.71 0.42 -12.62
CA THR A 259 -10.88 1.49 -13.21
C THR A 259 -11.32 1.89 -14.62
N ARG A 260 -12.27 1.14 -15.21
CA ARG A 260 -12.78 1.32 -16.58
C ARG A 260 -14.15 2.01 -16.63
N LEU A 261 -14.68 2.41 -15.49
CA LEU A 261 -15.91 3.18 -15.40
C LEU A 261 -15.66 4.61 -15.90
N ASP A 262 -16.45 5.02 -16.90
CA ASP A 262 -16.62 6.41 -17.27
C ASP A 262 -17.87 6.97 -16.58
N LYS A 263 -17.66 7.93 -15.70
CA LYS A 263 -18.72 8.53 -14.88
C LYS A 263 -19.65 9.43 -15.71
N GLU A 264 -19.14 10.06 -16.76
CA GLU A 264 -19.95 10.99 -17.56
C GLU A 264 -21.00 10.25 -18.37
N SER A 265 -20.63 9.09 -18.92
CA SER A 265 -21.51 8.26 -19.74
C SER A 265 -22.19 7.12 -18.98
N ASP A 266 -21.88 6.92 -17.69
CA ASP A 266 -22.29 5.76 -16.86
C ASP A 266 -22.06 4.42 -17.60
N THR A 267 -20.89 4.31 -18.24
CA THR A 267 -20.49 3.14 -19.02
C THR A 267 -19.17 2.55 -18.55
N VAL A 268 -19.01 1.25 -18.77
CA VAL A 268 -17.78 0.52 -18.52
C VAL A 268 -17.17 0.09 -19.85
N THR A 269 -15.87 0.31 -20.02
CA THR A 269 -15.15 -0.07 -21.24
C THR A 269 -14.31 -1.34 -21.04
N PHE A 270 -14.55 -2.36 -21.84
CA PHE A 270 -13.83 -3.63 -21.80
C PHE A 270 -12.50 -3.59 -22.54
N ILE A 271 -11.71 -4.66 -22.39
CA ILE A 271 -10.34 -4.75 -22.94
C ILE A 271 -10.27 -4.66 -24.47
N ASN A 272 -11.36 -4.94 -25.19
CA ASN A 272 -11.45 -4.81 -26.65
C ASN A 272 -12.05 -3.48 -27.13
N GLY A 273 -12.41 -2.57 -26.22
CA GLY A 273 -13.02 -1.28 -26.54
C GLY A 273 -14.55 -1.27 -26.51
N MET A 274 -15.19 -2.41 -26.27
CA MET A 274 -16.65 -2.47 -26.10
C MET A 274 -17.06 -1.64 -24.88
N MET A 275 -18.05 -0.77 -25.06
CA MET A 275 -18.63 0.05 -24.00
C MET A 275 -20.04 -0.46 -23.68
N LEU A 276 -20.29 -0.80 -22.42
CA LEU A 276 -21.61 -1.16 -21.92
C LEU A 276 -22.08 -0.16 -20.87
N SER A 277 -23.31 0.35 -21.02
CA SER A 277 -23.99 1.10 -19.98
C SER A 277 -24.33 0.22 -18.77
N ARG A 278 -24.70 0.84 -17.65
CA ARG A 278 -25.21 0.11 -16.48
C ARG A 278 -26.33 -0.87 -16.82
N THR A 279 -27.27 -0.49 -17.68
CA THR A 279 -28.35 -1.40 -18.12
C THR A 279 -27.83 -2.56 -18.95
N GLN A 280 -26.93 -2.29 -19.90
CA GLN A 280 -26.35 -3.33 -20.74
C GLN A 280 -25.48 -4.30 -19.91
N MET A 281 -24.74 -3.80 -18.91
CA MET A 281 -23.98 -4.61 -17.95
C MET A 281 -24.89 -5.56 -17.18
N HIS A 282 -26.04 -5.09 -16.71
CA HIS A 282 -27.06 -5.93 -16.06
C HIS A 282 -27.50 -7.08 -16.96
N ASN A 283 -27.86 -6.76 -18.21
CA ASN A 283 -28.37 -7.73 -19.18
C ASN A 283 -27.26 -8.66 -19.72
N ALA A 284 -25.98 -8.26 -19.64
CA ALA A 284 -24.83 -9.09 -20.01
C ALA A 284 -24.48 -10.18 -18.98
N GLY A 285 -25.36 -10.46 -18.03
CA GLY A 285 -25.22 -11.55 -17.06
C GLY A 285 -24.84 -11.11 -15.63
N PHE A 286 -24.50 -9.85 -15.38
CA PHE A 286 -24.25 -9.36 -14.01
C PHE A 286 -25.52 -9.36 -13.16
N GLY A 287 -26.67 -9.03 -13.75
CA GLY A 287 -27.95 -8.98 -13.04
C GLY A 287 -27.88 -8.09 -11.78
N PRO A 288 -28.32 -8.59 -10.60
CA PRO A 288 -28.29 -7.83 -9.35
C PRO A 288 -26.91 -7.32 -8.90
N LEU A 289 -25.81 -7.89 -9.41
CA LEU A 289 -24.45 -7.44 -9.05
C LEU A 289 -24.12 -6.06 -9.61
N THR A 290 -24.78 -5.65 -10.70
CA THR A 290 -24.44 -4.44 -11.44
C THR A 290 -24.34 -3.23 -10.52
N ASP A 291 -25.34 -3.00 -9.66
CA ASP A 291 -25.35 -1.83 -8.78
C ASP A 291 -24.22 -1.88 -7.74
N GLY A 292 -23.89 -3.07 -7.24
CA GLY A 292 -22.74 -3.27 -6.33
C GLY A 292 -21.40 -2.96 -7.01
N VAL A 293 -21.20 -3.46 -8.23
CA VAL A 293 -19.97 -3.24 -9.02
C VAL A 293 -19.79 -1.76 -9.36
N PHE A 294 -20.84 -1.08 -9.82
CA PHE A 294 -20.76 0.35 -10.13
C PHE A 294 -20.58 1.20 -8.88
N THR A 295 -21.29 0.92 -7.78
CA THR A 295 -21.09 1.63 -6.50
C THR A 295 -19.66 1.47 -6.00
N PHE A 296 -19.08 0.27 -6.14
CA PHE A 296 -17.69 0.00 -5.82
C PHE A 296 -16.74 0.81 -6.70
N ALA A 297 -16.97 0.83 -8.02
CA ALA A 297 -16.16 1.59 -8.98
C ALA A 297 -16.19 3.10 -8.72
N GLU A 298 -17.36 3.66 -8.44
CA GLU A 298 -17.50 5.06 -8.03
C GLU A 298 -16.75 5.35 -6.72
N GLY A 299 -16.77 4.39 -5.78
CA GLY A 299 -15.98 4.45 -4.55
C GLY A 299 -14.47 4.40 -4.78
N MET A 300 -14.01 3.62 -5.77
CA MET A 300 -12.60 3.55 -6.18
C MET A 300 -12.13 4.86 -6.83
N GLN A 301 -12.95 5.49 -7.68
CA GLN A 301 -12.60 6.77 -8.31
C GLN A 301 -12.32 7.89 -7.30
N LYS A 302 -13.03 7.91 -6.16
CA LYS A 302 -12.80 8.89 -5.07
C LYS A 302 -11.40 8.79 -4.48
N LEU A 303 -10.78 7.62 -4.57
CA LEU A 303 -9.42 7.38 -4.12
C LEU A 303 -8.39 7.59 -5.23
N LEU A 304 -8.73 7.97 -6.46
CA LEU A 304 -7.72 8.34 -7.49
C LEU A 304 -6.59 7.29 -7.66
N PHE A 305 -6.95 6.01 -7.65
CA PHE A 305 -5.99 4.93 -7.85
C PHE A 305 -5.25 5.10 -9.18
N ASP A 306 -3.94 4.82 -9.21
CA ASP A 306 -3.22 4.61 -10.46
C ASP A 306 -2.95 3.13 -10.71
N GLU A 307 -2.39 2.85 -11.87
CA GLU A 307 -2.02 1.52 -12.34
C GLU A 307 -1.11 0.77 -11.38
N THR A 308 -0.25 1.48 -10.64
CA THR A 308 0.66 0.87 -9.66
C THR A 308 -0.12 0.40 -8.43
N GLU A 309 -0.97 1.27 -7.88
CA GLU A 309 -1.81 0.94 -6.72
C GLU A 309 -2.81 -0.17 -7.04
N ILE A 310 -3.40 -0.18 -8.24
CA ILE A 310 -4.31 -1.25 -8.69
C ILE A 310 -3.56 -2.56 -8.88
N GLY A 311 -2.38 -2.53 -9.51
CA GLY A 311 -1.52 -3.71 -9.64
C GLY A 311 -1.21 -4.33 -8.27
N LEU A 312 -0.80 -3.51 -7.30
CA LEU A 312 -0.49 -3.97 -5.94
C LEU A 312 -1.73 -4.50 -5.21
N MET A 313 -2.90 -3.84 -5.34
CA MET A 313 -4.17 -4.34 -4.81
C MET A 313 -4.55 -5.71 -5.41
N CYS A 314 -4.34 -5.88 -6.72
CA CYS A 314 -4.56 -7.16 -7.39
C CYS A 314 -3.60 -8.24 -6.86
N SER A 315 -2.32 -7.91 -6.68
CA SER A 315 -1.33 -8.84 -6.09
C SER A 315 -1.70 -9.22 -4.66
N ILE A 316 -2.15 -8.28 -3.82
CA ILE A 316 -2.59 -8.57 -2.44
C ILE A 316 -3.83 -9.49 -2.45
N CYS A 317 -4.79 -9.27 -3.36
CA CYS A 317 -5.95 -10.16 -3.49
C CYS A 317 -5.56 -11.57 -3.98
N LEU A 318 -4.56 -11.65 -4.86
CA LEU A 318 -4.02 -12.90 -5.40
C LEU A 318 -3.37 -13.76 -4.33
N VAL A 319 -2.40 -13.21 -3.58
CA VAL A 319 -1.66 -13.95 -2.55
C VAL A 319 -2.30 -13.73 -1.19
N CYS A 320 -3.25 -14.57 -0.79
CA CYS A 320 -3.98 -14.44 0.47
C CYS A 320 -3.95 -15.78 1.23
N GLY A 321 -3.55 -15.75 2.50
CA GLY A 321 -3.46 -16.97 3.33
C GLY A 321 -4.81 -17.64 3.63
N ASP A 322 -5.88 -16.85 3.70
CA ASP A 322 -7.22 -17.31 4.09
C ASP A 322 -7.96 -18.16 3.02
N ARG A 323 -7.27 -18.70 2.00
CA ARG A 323 -7.92 -19.50 0.96
C ARG A 323 -8.15 -20.93 1.43
N GLN A 324 -9.38 -21.41 1.24
CA GLN A 324 -9.72 -22.81 1.46
C GLN A 324 -8.94 -23.71 0.48
N GLY A 325 -8.34 -24.79 1.00
CA GLY A 325 -7.56 -25.74 0.19
C GLY A 325 -6.14 -25.28 -0.13
N LEU A 326 -5.62 -24.26 0.55
CA LEU A 326 -4.22 -23.83 0.43
C LEU A 326 -3.32 -24.72 1.32
N GLU A 327 -2.27 -25.29 0.75
CA GLU A 327 -1.33 -26.17 1.44
C GLU A 327 -0.32 -25.37 2.28
N ASP A 328 0.29 -24.32 1.70
CA ASP A 328 1.30 -23.49 2.36
C ASP A 328 0.78 -22.07 2.70
N ILE A 329 -0.05 -22.00 3.75
CA ILE A 329 -0.64 -20.74 4.25
C ILE A 329 0.44 -19.74 4.66
N GLN A 330 1.45 -20.19 5.42
CA GLN A 330 2.49 -19.32 5.96
C GLN A 330 3.28 -18.63 4.84
N ARG A 331 3.56 -19.36 3.75
CA ARG A 331 4.23 -18.78 2.59
C ARG A 331 3.38 -17.74 1.87
N ALA A 332 2.07 -17.96 1.75
CA ALA A 332 1.16 -16.95 1.20
C ALA A 332 1.16 -15.67 2.02
N GLU A 333 1.12 -15.76 3.34
CA GLU A 333 1.22 -14.60 4.24
C GLU A 333 2.58 -13.90 4.12
N ASN A 334 3.68 -14.66 4.14
CA ASN A 334 5.04 -14.12 4.01
C ASN A 334 5.25 -13.41 2.67
N LEU A 335 4.59 -13.87 1.60
CA LEU A 335 4.67 -13.22 0.29
C LEU A 335 3.73 -12.00 0.17
N GLN A 336 2.61 -12.00 0.91
CA GLN A 336 1.67 -10.89 0.91
C GLN A 336 2.19 -9.67 1.70
N GLU A 337 2.93 -9.89 2.79
CA GLU A 337 3.48 -8.82 3.64
C GLU A 337 4.29 -7.75 2.86
N PRO A 338 5.29 -8.10 2.04
CA PRO A 338 6.05 -7.10 1.29
C PRO A 338 5.22 -6.38 0.21
N LEU A 339 4.12 -6.99 -0.28
CA LEU A 339 3.18 -6.32 -1.20
C LEU A 339 2.33 -5.28 -0.47
N LEU A 340 1.88 -5.58 0.75
CA LEU A 340 1.18 -4.64 1.62
C LEU A 340 2.08 -3.45 1.98
N GLU A 341 3.34 -3.72 2.34
CA GLU A 341 4.29 -2.65 2.64
C GLU A 341 4.59 -1.83 1.38
N ALA A 342 4.73 -2.45 0.20
CA ALA A 342 4.89 -1.75 -1.06
C ALA A 342 3.69 -0.83 -1.39
N LEU A 343 2.44 -1.30 -1.20
CA LEU A 343 1.25 -0.48 -1.41
C LEU A 343 1.16 0.70 -0.44
N LYS A 344 1.36 0.42 0.85
CA LYS A 344 1.46 1.46 1.87
C LYS A 344 2.54 2.45 1.52
N ALA A 345 3.64 1.95 0.96
CA ALA A 345 4.79 2.76 0.65
C ALA A 345 4.64 3.67 -0.54
N TYR A 346 4.05 3.14 -1.58
CA TYR A 346 3.75 3.87 -2.79
C TYR A 346 2.69 4.94 -2.54
N SER A 347 1.57 4.56 -1.91
CA SER A 347 0.41 5.44 -1.68
C SER A 347 0.75 6.68 -0.86
N ARG A 348 1.54 6.54 0.22
CA ARG A 348 1.96 7.67 1.06
C ARG A 348 2.95 8.60 0.37
N ARG A 349 3.80 8.08 -0.53
CA ARG A 349 4.70 8.93 -1.31
C ARG A 349 3.96 9.70 -2.39
N ARG A 350 2.96 9.07 -3.02
CA ARG A 350 2.17 9.69 -4.08
C ARG A 350 1.22 10.78 -3.57
N ILE A 351 0.56 10.55 -2.43
CA ILE A 351 -0.34 11.52 -1.81
C ILE A 351 0.01 11.68 -0.32
N PRO A 352 1.03 12.49 0.02
CA PRO A 352 1.51 12.66 1.39
C PRO A 352 0.47 13.24 2.35
N ASP A 353 -0.47 14.04 1.82
CA ASP A 353 -1.44 14.78 2.62
C ASP A 353 -2.66 13.96 3.08
N ASP A 354 -2.85 12.72 2.59
CA ASP A 354 -3.89 11.80 3.06
C ASP A 354 -3.28 10.57 3.77
N PRO A 355 -2.93 10.68 5.07
CA PRO A 355 -2.32 9.58 5.82
C PRO A 355 -3.24 8.37 5.99
N GLN A 356 -4.56 8.53 5.77
CA GLN A 356 -5.56 7.48 5.86
C GLN A 356 -5.80 6.78 4.52
N ARG A 357 -5.12 7.19 3.44
CA ARG A 357 -5.26 6.60 2.11
C ARG A 357 -5.06 5.08 2.11
N PHE A 358 -3.91 4.60 2.60
CA PHE A 358 -3.63 3.16 2.64
C PHE A 358 -4.71 2.35 3.38
N PRO A 359 -5.12 2.70 4.62
CA PRO A 359 -6.25 2.05 5.27
C PRO A 359 -7.54 2.06 4.44
N LYS A 360 -7.90 3.19 3.81
CA LYS A 360 -9.09 3.28 2.94
C LYS A 360 -8.99 2.33 1.74
N MET A 361 -7.80 2.16 1.16
CA MET A 361 -7.55 1.21 0.07
C MET A 361 -7.74 -0.23 0.54
N ILE A 362 -7.22 -0.60 1.71
CA ILE A 362 -7.43 -1.94 2.28
C ILE A 362 -8.91 -2.20 2.56
N MET A 363 -9.66 -1.21 3.04
CA MET A 363 -11.12 -1.36 3.23
C MET A 363 -11.88 -1.59 1.92
N LYS A 364 -11.36 -1.14 0.76
CA LYS A 364 -11.93 -1.50 -0.54
C LYS A 364 -11.81 -3.00 -0.82
N ILE A 365 -10.78 -3.68 -0.31
CA ILE A 365 -10.70 -5.14 -0.41
C ILE A 365 -11.86 -5.79 0.36
N THR A 366 -12.23 -5.27 1.54
CA THR A 366 -13.38 -5.79 2.30
C THR A 366 -14.68 -5.63 1.53
N ASP A 367 -14.94 -4.45 0.95
CA ASP A 367 -16.12 -4.22 0.09
C ASP A 367 -16.14 -5.21 -1.09
N LEU A 368 -14.97 -5.40 -1.73
CA LEU A 368 -14.78 -6.29 -2.87
C LEU A 368 -15.10 -7.74 -2.54
N ARG A 369 -14.68 -8.25 -1.36
CA ARG A 369 -15.00 -9.61 -0.92
C ARG A 369 -16.50 -9.88 -0.89
N SER A 370 -17.30 -8.90 -0.43
CA SER A 370 -18.76 -9.03 -0.40
C SER A 370 -19.35 -9.14 -1.81
N ILE A 371 -18.82 -8.37 -2.76
CA ILE A 371 -19.27 -8.40 -4.16
C ILE A 371 -18.87 -9.71 -4.82
N SER A 372 -17.62 -10.14 -4.64
CA SER A 372 -17.12 -11.39 -5.21
C SER A 372 -17.87 -12.62 -4.68
N SER A 373 -18.24 -12.65 -3.40
CA SER A 373 -19.07 -13.73 -2.83
C SER A 373 -20.42 -13.84 -3.54
N LYS A 374 -21.13 -12.71 -3.69
CA LYS A 374 -22.39 -12.66 -4.45
C LYS A 374 -22.18 -12.98 -5.92
N GLY A 375 -21.00 -12.65 -6.45
CA GLY A 375 -20.65 -12.95 -7.84
C GLY A 375 -20.48 -14.43 -8.10
N ALA A 376 -19.86 -15.18 -7.18
CA ALA A 376 -19.80 -16.63 -7.27
C ALA A 376 -21.21 -17.26 -7.26
N GLU A 377 -22.11 -16.76 -6.42
CA GLU A 377 -23.53 -17.19 -6.43
C GLU A 377 -24.23 -16.83 -7.75
N ARG A 378 -23.95 -15.64 -8.32
CA ARG A 378 -24.52 -15.23 -9.60
C ARG A 378 -24.14 -16.19 -10.72
N VAL A 379 -22.90 -16.68 -10.78
CA VAL A 379 -22.47 -17.65 -11.81
C VAL A 379 -23.37 -18.90 -11.81
N ILE A 380 -23.78 -19.37 -10.62
CA ILE A 380 -24.68 -20.52 -10.48
C ILE A 380 -26.06 -20.19 -11.05
N THR A 381 -26.64 -19.05 -10.66
CA THR A 381 -27.97 -18.64 -11.16
C THR A 381 -27.96 -18.37 -12.67
N LEU A 382 -26.86 -17.80 -13.17
CA LEU A 382 -26.68 -17.49 -14.59
C LEU A 382 -26.65 -18.77 -15.42
N LYS A 383 -26.03 -19.84 -14.92
CA LYS A 383 -26.07 -21.16 -15.58
C LYS A 383 -27.49 -21.69 -15.78
N MET A 384 -28.42 -21.39 -14.87
CA MET A 384 -29.82 -21.81 -14.99
C MET A 384 -30.61 -20.96 -16.00
N GLU A 385 -30.19 -19.71 -16.23
CA GLU A 385 -30.80 -18.80 -17.20
C GLU A 385 -30.31 -19.04 -18.64
N LEU A 386 -29.10 -19.58 -18.80
CA LEU A 386 -28.47 -19.78 -20.09
C LEU A 386 -28.91 -21.10 -20.74
N SER A 387 -29.29 -21.03 -22.01
CA SER A 387 -29.58 -22.22 -22.84
C SER A 387 -28.32 -22.96 -23.29
N SER A 388 -27.16 -22.31 -23.23
CA SER A 388 -25.85 -22.83 -23.66
C SER A 388 -24.97 -23.13 -22.44
N PRO A 389 -24.08 -24.13 -22.50
CA PRO A 389 -23.11 -24.37 -21.43
C PRO A 389 -22.21 -23.14 -21.20
N MET A 390 -21.76 -22.99 -19.96
CA MET A 390 -20.77 -22.01 -19.54
C MET A 390 -19.43 -22.25 -20.27
N PRO A 391 -18.70 -21.20 -20.70
CA PRO A 391 -17.38 -21.38 -21.29
C PRO A 391 -16.43 -22.17 -20.36
N PRO A 392 -15.59 -23.08 -20.88
CA PRO A 392 -14.84 -24.03 -20.06
C PRO A 392 -13.95 -23.39 -18.99
N LEU A 393 -13.27 -22.28 -19.32
CA LEU A 393 -12.40 -21.60 -18.36
C LEU A 393 -13.18 -20.88 -17.26
N ILE A 394 -14.33 -20.28 -17.61
CA ILE A 394 -15.25 -19.65 -16.65
C ILE A 394 -15.80 -20.72 -15.70
N ALA A 395 -16.20 -21.86 -16.26
CA ALA A 395 -16.62 -23.01 -15.48
C ALA A 395 -15.47 -23.54 -14.59
N GLU A 396 -14.25 -23.69 -15.10
CA GLU A 396 -13.13 -24.19 -14.29
C GLU A 396 -12.81 -23.27 -13.09
N ILE A 397 -12.90 -21.96 -13.28
CA ILE A 397 -12.62 -20.97 -12.24
C ILE A 397 -13.74 -20.91 -11.19
N TRP A 398 -15.01 -21.05 -11.58
CA TRP A 398 -16.16 -20.79 -10.69
C TRP A 398 -17.14 -21.96 -10.48
N GLU A 399 -17.11 -23.01 -11.28
CA GLU A 399 -17.83 -24.26 -11.04
C GLU A 399 -16.97 -25.20 -10.20
N LYS A 400 -17.34 -25.31 -8.91
CA LYS A 400 -16.92 -26.26 -7.86
C LYS A 400 -15.69 -25.88 -7.00
N GLN A 401 -16.01 -25.29 -5.84
CA GLN A 401 -15.44 -25.67 -4.53
C GLN A 401 -16.37 -26.62 -3.73
N ASN A 402 -17.48 -27.10 -4.31
CA ASN A 402 -18.57 -27.79 -3.60
C ASN A 402 -18.62 -29.33 -3.75
N GLU A 403 -17.52 -30.00 -4.13
CA GLU A 403 -17.48 -31.48 -4.12
C GLU A 403 -17.16 -32.09 -2.75
N ALA A 404 -17.11 -31.31 -1.68
CA ALA A 404 -16.83 -31.80 -0.32
C ALA A 404 -18.08 -32.14 0.52
N LEU A 405 -19.30 -32.10 -0.04
CA LEU A 405 -20.55 -32.39 0.68
C LEU A 405 -21.53 -33.22 -0.16
N SER A 406 -21.08 -34.36 -0.67
CA SER A 406 -21.97 -35.44 -1.14
C SER A 406 -21.47 -36.79 -0.68
#